data_AF-A0A8T1CMX0-F1
#
_entry.id   AF-A0A8T1CMX0-F1
#
_cell.length_a   1.000
_cell.length_b   1.000
_cell.length_c   1.000
_cell.angle_alpha   90.00
_cell.angle_beta   90.00
_cell.angle_gamma   90.00
#
_symmetry.space_group_name_H-M   'P 1'
#
loop_
_entity.id
_entity.type
_entity.pdbx_description
1 polymer ?
#
loop_
_entity_poly.entity_id
_entity_poly.type
_entity_poly.pdbx_seq_one_letter_code
_entity_poly.pdbx_strand_id
1 'polypeptide(L)'
;MTPEQLALVYPDAPHRGNKFIFLFMVANLGAVIAYGPTYGIFIELSQREPEHIRGRLQTNVFMVRNALASVTAFLTGLCLNSTEYGGTFSWTIGFNGIM
;
A
#
# COMPACT_ATOMS: atom_id res chain seq x y z
N MET A 1 28.52 -2.82 -19.82
CA MET A 1 28.05 -1.70 -18.99
C MET A 1 28.94 -0.51 -19.27
N THR A 2 28.37 0.66 -19.54
CA THR A 2 29.15 1.90 -19.61
C THR A 2 29.69 2.25 -18.21
N PRO A 3 30.77 3.04 -18.10
CA PRO A 3 31.32 3.47 -16.80
C PRO A 3 30.26 4.13 -15.89
N GLU A 4 29.33 4.86 -16.50
CA GLU A 4 28.20 5.50 -15.80
C GLU A 4 27.21 4.49 -15.20
N GLN A 5 26.94 3.37 -15.89
CA GLN A 5 26.10 2.30 -15.36
C GLN A 5 26.76 1.56 -14.19
N LEU A 6 28.09 1.44 -14.20
CA LEU A 6 28.87 0.83 -13.12
C LEU A 6 28.87 1.68 -11.84
N ALA A 7 28.81 3.01 -11.97
CA ALA A 7 28.70 3.92 -10.83
C ALA A 7 27.32 3.85 -10.12
N LEU A 8 26.29 3.37 -10.82
CA LEU A 8 24.94 3.17 -10.25
C LEU A 8 24.80 1.84 -9.51
N VAL A 9 25.71 0.89 -9.70
CA VAL A 9 25.67 -0.40 -9.02
C VAL A 9 26.15 -0.22 -7.58
N TYR A 10 25.23 -0.35 -6.63
CA TYR A 10 25.55 -0.36 -5.20
C TYR A 10 25.87 -1.79 -4.75
N PRO A 11 27.16 -2.16 -4.54
CA PRO A 11 27.54 -3.53 -4.22
C PRO A 11 27.00 -4.02 -2.86
N ASP A 12 26.73 -3.11 -1.91
CA ASP A 12 26.15 -3.41 -0.60
C ASP A 12 24.61 -3.51 -0.59
N ALA A 13 23.94 -3.25 -1.72
CA ALA A 13 22.48 -3.33 -1.80
C ALA A 13 21.89 -4.69 -1.35
N PRO A 14 22.49 -5.85 -1.68
CA PRO A 14 21.94 -7.16 -1.28
C PRO A 14 21.91 -7.35 0.25
N HIS A 15 22.90 -6.81 0.97
CA HIS A 15 23.01 -6.97 2.41
C HIS A 15 22.03 -6.07 3.19
N ARG A 16 21.67 -4.90 2.64
CA ARG A 16 20.63 -4.03 3.22
C ARG A 16 19.21 -4.53 2.95
N GLY A 17 18.99 -5.22 1.82
CA GLY A 17 17.67 -5.75 1.43
C GLY A 17 17.06 -6.69 2.46
N ASN A 18 17.86 -7.53 3.11
CA ASN A 18 17.38 -8.52 4.08
C ASN A 18 16.60 -7.91 5.26
N LYS A 19 17.03 -6.74 5.75
CA LYS A 19 16.32 -6.04 6.83
C LYS A 19 14.94 -5.57 6.37
N PHE A 20 14.84 -5.01 5.17
CA PHE A 20 13.57 -4.58 4.60
C PHE A 20 12.65 -5.76 4.31
N ILE A 21 13.19 -6.86 3.77
CA ILE A 21 12.42 -8.09 3.52
C ILE A 21 11.78 -8.58 4.82
N PHE A 22 12.55 -8.67 5.91
CA PHE A 22 12.02 -9.12 7.20
C PHE A 22 10.94 -8.17 7.74
N LEU A 23 11.17 -6.85 7.67
CA LEU A 23 10.17 -5.85 8.06
C LEU A 23 8.88 -5.95 7.22
N PHE A 24 9.00 -6.14 5.91
CA PHE A 24 7.86 -6.35 5.02
C PHE A 24 7.13 -7.65 5.34
N MET A 25 7.83 -8.73 5.69
CA MET A 25 7.19 -9.98 6.08
C MET A 25 6.32 -9.79 7.34
N VAL A 26 6.84 -9.12 8.37
CA VAL A 26 6.08 -8.83 9.60
C VAL A 26 4.89 -7.91 9.31
N ALA A 27 5.09 -6.86 8.51
CA ALA A 27 4.01 -5.95 8.12
C ALA A 27 2.89 -6.67 7.35
N ASN A 28 3.25 -7.52 6.38
CA ASN A 28 2.28 -8.31 5.61
C ASN A 28 1.57 -9.34 6.49
N LEU A 29 2.28 -10.00 7.40
CA LEU A 29 1.67 -10.94 8.34
C LEU A 29 0.61 -10.23 9.20
N GLY A 30 0.94 -9.06 9.75
CA GLY A 30 -0.02 -8.24 10.49
C GLY A 30 -1.24 -7.85 9.65
N ALA A 31 -1.02 -7.45 8.39
CA ALA A 31 -2.10 -7.12 7.47
C ALA A 31 -3.04 -8.32 7.21
N VAL A 32 -2.50 -9.52 6.98
CA VAL A 32 -3.31 -10.73 6.77
C VAL A 32 -4.12 -11.08 8.01
N ILE A 33 -3.49 -11.02 9.20
CA ILE A 33 -4.17 -11.29 10.48
C ILE A 33 -5.27 -10.26 10.77
N ALA A 34 -5.11 -9.01 10.32
CA ALA A 34 -6.16 -8.00 10.46
C ALA A 34 -7.30 -8.20 9.45
N TYR A 35 -6.98 -8.38 8.16
CA TYR A 35 -7.99 -8.45 7.10
C TYR A 35 -8.81 -9.74 7.11
N GLY A 36 -8.19 -10.89 7.42
CA GLY A 36 -8.86 -12.19 7.39
C GLY A 36 -10.09 -12.25 8.31
N PRO A 37 -9.93 -12.06 9.63
CA PRO A 37 -11.03 -12.09 10.59
C PRO A 37 -12.09 -11.00 10.35
N THR A 38 -11.67 -9.83 9.85
CA THR A 38 -12.58 -8.71 9.57
C THR A 38 -13.70 -9.12 8.60
N TYR A 39 -13.40 -9.93 7.57
CA TYR A 39 -14.43 -10.40 6.65
C TYR A 39 -15.39 -11.41 7.28
N GLY A 40 -14.91 -12.26 8.20
CA GLY A 40 -15.78 -13.15 8.97
C GLY A 40 -16.77 -12.37 9.84
N ILE A 41 -16.28 -11.33 10.51
CA ILE A 41 -17.10 -10.42 11.33
C ILE A 41 -18.18 -9.73 10.47
N PHE A 42 -17.84 -9.27 9.26
CA PHE A 42 -18.84 -8.67 8.37
C PHE A 42 -19.97 -9.62 7.99
N ILE A 43 -19.68 -10.92 7.80
CA ILE A 43 -20.72 -11.91 7.52
C ILE A 43 -21.67 -12.00 8.72
N GLU A 44 -21.15 -12.13 9.93
CA GLU A 44 -21.98 -12.19 11.15
C GLU A 44 -22.83 -10.93 11.34
N LEU A 45 -22.26 -9.75 11.09
CA LEU A 45 -23.02 -8.49 11.16
C LEU A 45 -24.09 -8.42 10.06
N SER A 46 -23.79 -8.84 8.83
CA SER A 46 -24.76 -8.84 7.74
C SER A 46 -25.90 -9.82 7.97
N GLN A 47 -25.69 -10.93 8.68
CA GLN A 47 -26.81 -11.81 9.07
C GLN A 47 -27.77 -11.14 10.06
N ARG A 48 -27.32 -10.16 10.84
CA ARG A 48 -28.16 -9.37 11.77
C ARG A 48 -28.95 -8.27 11.06
N GLU A 49 -28.61 -7.94 9.80
CA GLU A 49 -29.36 -6.97 9.02
C GLU A 49 -30.70 -7.58 8.53
N PRO A 50 -31.79 -6.80 8.50
CA PRO A 50 -33.03 -7.19 7.84
C PRO A 50 -32.79 -7.62 6.39
N GLU A 51 -33.51 -8.64 5.90
CA GLU A 51 -33.26 -9.23 4.56
C GLU A 51 -33.20 -8.19 3.44
N HIS A 52 -34.08 -7.19 3.48
CA HIS A 52 -34.19 -6.17 2.45
C HIS A 52 -33.01 -5.17 2.39
N ILE A 53 -32.13 -5.16 3.40
CA ILE A 53 -30.91 -4.31 3.44
C ILE A 53 -29.63 -5.11 3.74
N ARG A 54 -29.70 -6.44 3.65
CA ARG A 54 -28.56 -7.32 3.95
C ARG A 54 -27.37 -6.99 3.06
N GLY A 55 -26.22 -6.71 3.67
CA GLY A 55 -24.99 -6.30 2.99
C GLY A 55 -24.76 -4.79 2.93
N ARG A 56 -25.64 -3.97 3.51
CA ARG A 56 -25.48 -2.51 3.51
C ARG A 56 -24.29 -2.07 4.36
N LEU A 57 -24.09 -2.68 5.52
CA LEU A 57 -22.91 -2.43 6.36
C LEU A 57 -21.61 -2.70 5.60
N GLN A 58 -21.50 -3.87 4.95
CA GLN A 58 -20.34 -4.22 4.13
C GLN A 58 -20.13 -3.19 3.03
N THR A 59 -21.18 -2.86 2.27
CA THR A 59 -21.11 -1.89 1.16
C THR A 59 -20.60 -0.52 1.63
N ASN A 60 -21.13 0.00 2.73
CA ASN A 60 -20.72 1.30 3.27
C ASN A 60 -19.23 1.31 3.65
N VAL A 61 -18.76 0.27 4.32
CA VAL A 61 -17.35 0.16 4.72
C VAL A 61 -16.43 0.10 3.51
N PHE A 62 -16.75 -0.73 2.51
CA PHE A 62 -15.96 -0.85 1.29
C PHE A 62 -15.97 0.44 0.47
N MET A 63 -17.08 1.17 0.45
CA MET A 63 -17.17 2.45 -0.22
C MET A 63 -16.18 3.46 0.38
N VAL A 64 -16.17 3.60 1.71
CA VAL A 64 -15.23 4.51 2.40
C VAL A 64 -13.79 4.06 2.17
N ARG A 65 -13.51 2.76 2.30
CA ARG A 65 -12.17 2.20 2.05
C ARG A 65 -11.66 2.53 0.65
N ASN A 66 -12.48 2.30 -0.37
CA ASN A 66 -12.07 2.53 -1.76
C ASN A 66 -11.93 4.01 -2.08
N ALA A 67 -12.77 4.87 -1.50
CA ALA A 67 -12.64 6.31 -1.65
C ALA A 67 -11.29 6.81 -1.09
N LEU A 68 -10.93 6.39 0.13
CA LEU A 68 -9.65 6.74 0.74
C LEU A 68 -8.47 6.15 -0.03
N ALA A 69 -8.55 4.87 -0.44
CA ALA A 69 -7.51 4.24 -1.24
C ALA A 69 -7.26 4.98 -2.57
N SER A 70 -8.32 5.48 -3.22
CA SER A 70 -8.22 6.26 -4.45
C SER A 70 -7.49 7.59 -4.21
N VAL A 71 -7.79 8.27 -3.11
CA VAL A 71 -7.11 9.52 -2.72
C VAL A 71 -5.64 9.26 -2.43
N THR A 72 -5.31 8.20 -1.66
CA THR A 72 -3.92 7.84 -1.35
C THR A 72 -3.13 7.46 -2.61
N ALA A 73 -3.73 6.69 -3.53
CA ALA A 73 -3.11 6.32 -4.79
C ALA A 73 -2.82 7.56 -5.66
N PHE A 74 -3.78 8.49 -5.73
CA PHE A 74 -3.60 9.76 -6.43
C PHE A 74 -2.45 10.59 -5.86
N LEU A 75 -2.40 10.75 -4.53
CA LEU A 75 -1.32 11.47 -3.84
C LEU A 75 0.03 10.79 -4.06
N THR A 76 0.09 9.47 -3.96
CA THR A 76 1.32 8.70 -4.21
C THR A 76 1.83 8.91 -5.62
N GLY A 77 0.94 8.86 -6.62
CA GLY A 77 1.28 9.07 -8.03
C GLY A 77 1.79 10.49 -8.32
N LEU A 78 1.23 11.51 -7.67
CA LEU A 78 1.72 12.89 -7.79
C LEU A 78 3.05 13.10 -7.07
N CYS A 79 3.19 12.56 -5.86
CA CYS A 79 4.34 12.85 -5.00
C CYS A 79 5.59 12.03 -5.36
N LEU A 80 5.45 10.87 -6.02
CA LEU A 80 6.54 10.05 -6.58
C LEU A 80 6.69 10.24 -8.10
N ASN A 81 6.66 11.49 -8.58
CA ASN A 81 6.80 11.81 -10.01
C ASN A 81 8.03 12.67 -10.36
N SER A 82 9.09 12.63 -9.54
CA SER A 82 10.36 13.28 -9.93
C SER A 82 11.11 12.48 -11.00
N THR A 83 12.14 13.09 -11.58
CA THR A 83 13.06 12.45 -12.52
C THR A 83 13.66 11.15 -11.99
N GLU A 84 13.91 11.05 -10.68
CA GLU A 84 14.42 9.83 -10.01
C GLU A 84 13.43 8.66 -10.08
N TYR A 85 12.13 8.95 -10.15
CA TYR A 85 11.05 7.96 -10.32
C TYR A 85 10.56 7.85 -11.76
N GLY A 86 11.27 8.47 -12.73
CA GLY A 86 10.92 8.46 -14.15
C GLY A 86 9.83 9.45 -14.57
N GLY A 87 9.51 10.43 -13.72
CA GLY A 87 8.55 11.50 -14.00
C GLY A 87 9.20 12.80 -14.47
N THR A 88 8.40 13.88 -14.55
CA THR A 88 8.82 15.18 -15.07
C THR A 88 8.89 16.29 -14.02
N PHE A 89 8.49 16.02 -12.78
CA PHE A 89 8.42 17.05 -11.75
C PHE A 89 9.81 17.34 -11.18
N SER A 90 10.06 18.62 -10.88
CA SER A 90 11.31 19.08 -10.24
C SER A 90 11.34 18.81 -8.73
N TRP A 91 10.23 18.35 -8.15
CA TRP A 91 10.07 18.10 -6.73
C TRP A 91 9.44 16.72 -6.49
N THR A 92 9.75 16.10 -5.35
CA THR A 92 9.14 14.85 -4.88
C THR A 92 9.07 14.85 -3.35
N ILE A 93 8.10 14.14 -2.78
CA ILE A 93 8.15 13.77 -1.38
C ILE A 93 8.94 12.47 -1.32
N GLY A 94 10.02 12.45 -0.53
CA GLY A 94 10.83 11.25 -0.37
C GLY A 94 10.01 10.05 0.08
N PHE A 95 10.45 8.84 -0.25
CA PHE A 95 9.73 7.58 0.00
C PHE A 95 9.18 7.45 1.45
N ASN A 96 9.94 7.89 2.45
CA ASN A 96 9.55 7.90 3.87
C ASN A 96 8.41 8.87 4.22
N GLY A 97 8.05 9.81 3.34
CA GLY A 97 6.95 10.75 3.54
C GLY A 97 5.62 10.25 2.98
N ILE A 98 5.62 9.13 2.27
CA ILE A 98 4.43 8.55 1.61
C ILE A 98 4.12 7.15 2.14
N MET A 99 5.15 6.37 2.49
CA MET A 99 5.02 5.07 3.18
C MET A 99 5.31 5.19 4.66
#